data_AF-A0A089Z756-F1
#
_entry.id   AF-A0A089Z756-F1
#
_cell.length_a   1.000
_cell.length_b   1.000
_cell.length_c   1.000
_cell.angle_alpha   90.00
_cell.angle_beta   90.00
_cell.angle_gamma   90.00
#
_symmetry.space_group_name_H-M   'P 1'
#
loop_
_entity.id
_entity.type
_entity.pdbx_description
1 polymer ?
#
loop_
_entity_poly.entity_id
_entity_poly.type
_entity_poly.pdbx_seq_one_letter_code
_entity_poly.pdbx_strand_id
1 'polypeptide(L)'
;MIASTGRGPRRWSGGKALTPGGEGLFLKVECEVPRVPADERIVVPGTQHVDPARWSPLIHDFRHYHGLAPEVGHGFRSETTRMEAGDGALSILL
;
A
#
# COMPACT_ATOMS: atom_id res chain seq x y z
N MET A 1 -2.19 -3.71 -7.20
CA MET A 1 -2.48 -4.17 -8.57
C MET A 1 -1.14 -4.34 -9.28
N ILE A 2 -0.90 -5.50 -9.88
CA ILE A 2 0.42 -5.95 -10.33
C ILE A 2 0.83 -5.19 -11.59
N ALA A 3 1.88 -4.35 -11.51
CA ALA A 3 2.60 -3.88 -12.68
C ALA A 3 3.77 -4.85 -12.96
N SER A 4 3.64 -5.63 -14.03
CA SER A 4 4.66 -6.57 -14.47
C SER A 4 5.60 -5.91 -15.48
N THR A 5 6.90 -5.88 -15.19
CA THR A 5 7.93 -5.78 -16.25
C THR A 5 9.04 -6.78 -15.94
N GLY A 6 8.96 -7.96 -16.55
CA GLY A 6 10.01 -8.98 -16.44
C GLY A 6 9.66 -10.27 -17.18
N ARG A 7 10.17 -10.40 -18.41
CA ARG A 7 10.07 -11.59 -19.29
C ARG A 7 10.79 -12.78 -18.66
N GLY A 8 10.07 -13.85 -18.35
CA GLY A 8 10.60 -15.16 -18.01
C GLY A 8 9.47 -16.09 -17.57
N PRO A 9 9.50 -17.40 -17.89
CA PRO A 9 8.46 -18.33 -17.47
C PRO A 9 8.58 -18.58 -15.96
N ARG A 10 7.76 -17.88 -15.15
CA ARG A 10 7.70 -18.13 -13.71
C ARG A 10 6.64 -19.19 -13.41
N ARG A 11 7.08 -20.43 -13.16
CA ARG A 11 6.24 -21.46 -12.54
C ARG A 11 5.80 -20.96 -11.17
N TRP A 12 4.53 -20.61 -11.03
CA TRP A 12 3.92 -20.17 -9.78
C TRP A 12 3.47 -21.42 -8.99
N SER A 13 4.05 -21.65 -7.82
CA SER A 13 3.61 -22.70 -6.87
C SER A 13 2.94 -22.10 -5.63
N GLY A 14 2.49 -20.84 -5.71
CA GLY A 14 2.39 -19.93 -4.56
C GLY A 14 1.18 -20.05 -3.63
N GLY A 15 0.24 -20.97 -3.85
CA GLY A 15 -0.90 -21.15 -2.93
C GLY A 15 -0.53 -22.10 -1.78
N LYS A 16 -0.55 -21.62 -0.54
CA LYS A 16 -0.36 -22.45 0.66
C LYS A 16 -1.65 -23.18 1.04
N ALA A 17 -2.79 -22.51 0.93
CA ALA A 17 -4.09 -23.08 1.26
C ALA A 17 -5.23 -22.42 0.48
N LEU A 18 -6.28 -23.20 0.23
CA LEU A 18 -7.58 -22.74 -0.22
C LEU A 18 -8.62 -23.10 0.84
N THR A 19 -9.37 -22.12 1.31
CA THR A 19 -10.40 -22.34 2.34
C THR A 19 -11.73 -21.75 1.88
N PRO A 20 -12.79 -22.57 1.73
CA PRO A 20 -14.13 -22.05 1.48
C PRO A 20 -14.62 -21.11 2.58
N GLY A 21 -15.42 -20.13 2.20
CA GLY A 21 -16.12 -19.22 3.11
C GLY A 21 -17.54 -18.92 2.62
N GLY A 22 -18.39 -18.41 3.51
CA GLY A 22 -19.77 -18.05 3.20
C GLY A 22 -20.56 -19.20 2.56
N GLU A 23 -20.59 -20.36 3.23
CA GLU A 23 -21.28 -21.56 2.72
C GLU A 23 -20.79 -22.04 1.34
N GLY A 24 -19.55 -21.72 0.98
CA GLY A 24 -18.93 -22.11 -0.30
C GLY A 24 -19.06 -21.07 -1.41
N LEU A 25 -19.64 -19.90 -1.15
CA LEU A 25 -19.79 -18.84 -2.14
C LEU A 25 -18.47 -18.17 -2.56
N PHE A 26 -17.42 -18.28 -1.75
CA PHE A 26 -16.10 -17.75 -2.09
C PHE A 26 -14.96 -18.60 -1.52
N LEU A 27 -13.76 -18.38 -2.06
CA LEU A 27 -12.52 -18.98 -1.56
C LEU A 27 -11.63 -17.89 -0.97
N LYS A 28 -11.07 -18.18 0.19
CA LYS A 28 -9.89 -17.49 0.71
C LYS A 28 -8.66 -18.21 0.19
N VAL A 29 -7.74 -17.46 -0.40
CA VAL A 29 -6.48 -17.98 -0.93
C VAL A 29 -5.36 -17.46 -0.05
N GLU A 30 -4.62 -18.35 0.57
CA GLU A 30 -3.39 -18.00 1.29
C GLU A 30 -2.19 -18.21 0.37
N CYS A 31 -1.37 -17.18 0.22
CA CYS A 31 -0.19 -17.22 -0.65
C CYS A 31 1.04 -16.64 0.04
N GLU A 32 2.21 -17.13 -0.34
CA GLU A 32 3.46 -16.46 0.02
C GLU A 32 3.71 -15.27 -0.91
N VAL A 33 4.09 -14.13 -0.33
CA VAL A 33 4.53 -12.94 -1.07
C VAL A 33 6.04 -12.77 -0.85
N PRO A 34 6.89 -13.43 -1.66
CA PRO A 34 8.34 -13.42 -1.41
C PRO A 34 8.98 -12.06 -1.71
N ARG A 35 8.33 -11.22 -2.53
CA ARG A 35 8.80 -9.89 -2.91
C ARG A 35 7.63 -8.96 -3.19
N VAL A 36 7.78 -7.69 -2.82
CA VAL A 36 6.85 -6.59 -3.14
C VAL A 36 7.63 -5.54 -3.94
N PRO A 37 7.58 -5.57 -5.29
CA PRO A 37 8.23 -4.54 -6.07
C PRO A 37 7.50 -3.20 -5.90
N ALA A 38 8.28 -2.13 -5.74
CA ALA A 38 7.81 -0.75 -5.72
C ALA A 38 8.61 0.05 -6.75
N ASP A 39 7.96 1.03 -7.38
CA ASP A 39 8.66 2.01 -8.21
C ASP A 39 9.60 2.82 -7.32
N GLU A 40 10.86 2.98 -7.72
CA GLU A 40 11.88 3.66 -6.90
C GLU A 40 11.46 5.08 -6.51
N ARG A 41 10.63 5.74 -7.33
CA ARG A 41 10.14 7.09 -7.04
C ARG A 41 9.23 7.16 -5.81
N ILE A 42 8.60 6.05 -5.43
CA ILE A 42 7.70 5.99 -4.28
C ILE A 42 8.35 5.34 -3.04
N VAL A 43 9.63 4.98 -3.12
CA VAL A 43 10.39 4.41 -1.99
C VAL A 43 11.18 5.54 -1.31
N VAL A 44 11.19 5.56 0.02
CA VAL A 44 12.01 6.49 0.79
C VAL A 44 13.49 6.15 0.55
N PRO A 45 14.31 7.10 0.04
CA PRO A 45 15.69 6.84 -0.33
C PRO A 45 16.51 6.18 0.79
N GLY A 46 17.30 5.16 0.44
CA GLY A 46 18.13 4.44 1.40
C GLY A 46 17.37 3.45 2.30
N THR A 47 16.07 3.26 2.08
CA THR A 47 15.25 2.34 2.88
C THR A 47 14.46 1.37 1.98
N GLN A 48 13.69 0.49 2.60
CA GLN A 48 12.70 -0.36 1.94
C GLN A 48 11.25 0.09 2.22
N HIS A 49 11.07 1.31 2.73
CA HIS A 49 9.76 1.84 3.08
C HIS A 49 9.16 2.63 1.92
N VAL A 50 7.86 2.45 1.69
CA VAL A 50 7.09 3.29 0.76
C VAL A 50 6.86 4.65 1.40
N ASP A 51 7.08 5.73 0.65
CA ASP A 51 6.73 7.11 1.03
C ASP A 51 5.21 7.29 0.91
N PRO A 52 4.46 7.42 2.03
CA PRO A 52 3.01 7.56 1.99
C PRO A 52 2.54 8.82 1.26
N ALA A 53 3.37 9.86 1.16
CA ALA A 53 3.04 11.09 0.44
C ALA A 53 3.15 10.95 -1.08
N ARG A 54 3.88 9.94 -1.57
CA ARG A 54 4.04 9.65 -3.01
C ARG A 54 3.19 8.49 -3.47
N TRP A 55 2.84 7.58 -2.57
CA TRP A 55 1.94 6.48 -2.86
C TRP A 55 0.50 6.97 -2.98
N SER A 56 -0.07 6.91 -4.19
CA SER A 56 -1.47 7.23 -4.46
C SER A 56 -2.24 5.98 -4.95
N PRO A 57 -2.67 5.07 -4.05
CA PRO A 57 -3.52 3.95 -4.41
C PRO A 57 -4.92 4.40 -4.85
N LEU A 58 -5.58 3.57 -5.65
CA LEU A 58 -7.01 3.69 -5.94
C LEU A 58 -7.80 2.94 -4.85
N ILE A 59 -8.73 3.64 -4.20
CA ILE A 59 -9.62 3.07 -3.18
C ILE A 59 -10.95 2.76 -3.83
N HIS A 60 -11.47 1.54 -3.60
CA HIS A 60 -12.81 1.15 -4.02
C HIS A 60 -13.74 1.10 -2.81
N ASP A 61 -14.72 1.98 -2.77
CA ASP A 61 -15.69 2.10 -1.69
C ASP A 61 -17.11 2.10 -2.26
N PHE A 62 -17.94 1.13 -1.86
CA PHE A 62 -19.33 0.97 -2.35
C PHE A 62 -19.56 1.14 -3.87
N ARG A 63 -18.66 0.64 -4.72
CA ARG A 63 -18.69 0.81 -6.19
C ARG A 63 -18.32 2.21 -6.70
N HIS A 64 -17.71 3.01 -5.84
CA HIS A 64 -17.08 4.28 -6.18
C HIS A 64 -15.56 4.15 -6.07
N TYR A 65 -14.85 4.91 -6.90
CA TYR A 65 -13.41 4.95 -6.91
C TYR A 65 -12.92 6.30 -6.37
N HIS A 66 -12.02 6.25 -5.39
CA HIS A 66 -11.48 7.42 -4.71
C HIS A 66 -9.95 7.42 -4.75
N GLY A 67 -9.37 8.63 -4.75
CA GLY A 67 -7.96 8.83 -4.39
C GLY A 67 -7.80 9.02 -2.88
N LEU A 68 -6.55 9.14 -2.42
CA LEU A 68 -6.27 9.52 -1.04
C LEU A 68 -6.59 11.00 -0.78
N ALA A 69 -7.07 11.29 0.42
CA ALA A 69 -7.06 12.63 0.99
C ALA A 69 -5.66 12.96 1.54
N PRO A 70 -5.37 14.24 1.88
CA PRO A 70 -4.14 14.58 2.60
C PRO A 70 -3.97 13.76 3.89
N GLU A 71 -2.72 13.47 4.26
CA GLU A 71 -2.38 12.79 5.51
C GLU A 71 -2.83 13.63 6.71
N VAL A 72 -3.39 12.97 7.72
CA VAL A 72 -3.91 13.60 8.94
C VAL A 72 -3.09 13.26 10.19
N GLY A 73 -2.06 12.43 10.05
CA GLY A 73 -1.17 12.00 11.14
C GLY A 73 -0.60 10.61 10.92
N HIS A 74 0.28 10.19 11.84
CA HIS A 74 0.97 8.90 11.77
C HIS A 74 1.00 8.21 13.13
N GLY A 75 1.05 6.87 13.12
CA GLY A 75 1.17 6.07 14.33
C GLY A 75 2.56 6.17 14.98
N PHE A 76 2.66 5.80 16.26
CA PHE A 76 3.91 5.87 17.05
C PHE A 76 5.04 4.95 16.55
N ARG A 77 4.73 3.97 15.70
CA ARG A 77 5.71 3.04 15.09
C ARG A 77 6.08 3.42 13.66
N SER A 78 5.60 4.55 13.16
CA SER A 78 5.93 4.96 11.80
C SER A 78 7.42 5.28 11.70
N GLU A 79 8.08 4.70 10.71
CA GLU A 79 9.50 4.91 10.40
C GLU A 79 9.69 5.91 9.25
N THR A 80 8.58 6.39 8.68
CA THR A 80 8.54 7.34 7.55
C THR A 80 7.91 8.67 7.92
N THR A 81 7.83 8.97 9.23
CA THR A 81 7.33 10.24 9.74
C THR A 81 8.11 11.40 9.14
N ARG A 82 7.42 12.31 8.46
CA ARG A 82 8.01 13.57 8.04
C ARG A 82 8.11 14.45 9.28
N MET A 83 9.33 14.76 9.71
CA MET A 83 9.54 15.90 10.60
C MET A 83 9.01 17.12 9.86
N GLU A 84 8.05 17.84 10.45
CA GLU A 84 7.58 19.13 9.93
C GLU A 84 8.79 19.97 9.54
N ALA A 85 8.87 20.36 8.26
CA ALA A 85 9.76 21.44 7.88
C ALA A 85 9.26 22.67 8.65
N GLY A 86 10.11 23.22 9.51
CA GLY A 86 9.73 24.26 10.45
C GLY A 86 9.03 25.46 9.79
N ASP A 87 8.22 26.10 10.65
CA ASP A 87 7.59 27.42 10.54
C ASP A 87 6.39 27.61 9.61
N GLY A 88 5.26 27.93 10.25
CA GLY A 88 4.12 28.57 9.59
C GLY A 88 2.81 28.32 10.30
N ALA A 89 2.60 28.98 11.45
CA ALA A 89 1.29 29.09 12.08
C ALA A 89 0.22 29.46 11.04
N LEU A 90 -0.71 28.55 10.76
CA LEU A 90 -2.02 28.90 10.23
C LEU A 90 -3.05 28.48 11.27
N SER A 91 -3.46 29.50 12.01
CA SER A 91 -4.68 29.54 12.80
C SER A 91 -5.85 28.95 12.02
N ILE A 92 -6.52 27.95 12.59
CA ILE A 92 -7.95 27.82 12.41
C ILE A 92 -8.56 28.10 13.79
N LEU A 93 -8.93 29.37 13.97
CA LEU A 93 -10.02 29.74 14.85
C LEU A 93 -11.30 29.29 14.15
N LEU A 94 -11.97 28.31 14.75
CA LEU A 94 -13.42 28.21 14.82
C LEU A 94 -13.78 27.92 16.28
#